data_AF-A0A2X2J516-F1
#
_entry.id   AF-A0A2X2J516-F1
#
_cell.length_a   1.000
_cell.length_b   1.000
_cell.length_c   1.000
_cell.angle_alpha   90.00
_cell.angle_beta   90.00
_cell.angle_gamma   90.00
#
_symmetry.space_group_name_H-M   'P 1'
#
loop_
_entity.id
_entity.type
_entity.pdbx_description
1 polymer ?
#
loop_
_entity_poly.entity_id
_entity_poly.type
_entity_poly.pdbx_seq_one_letter_code
_entity_poly.pdbx_strand_id
1 'polypeptide(L)'
;MLLFSLGSCIKEEALNMEADIIALHADEDIFLLNPVISNTQVTLYLQPNIHDLTKLNMTFDLTPGASIELLKDSLKMPAGTQDMNKVIIDEFLKNGVYYKVTSEDHQFTKTT
;
A
#
# COMPACT_ATOMS: atom_id res chain seq x y z
N MET A 1 -10.58 -41.29 -40.39
CA MET A 1 -10.75 -41.15 -38.92
C MET A 1 -10.13 -39.83 -38.52
N LEU A 2 -10.92 -38.76 -38.35
CA LEU A 2 -10.43 -37.44 -37.95
C LEU A 2 -10.18 -37.48 -36.43
N LEU A 3 -8.91 -37.40 -36.01
CA LEU A 3 -8.58 -37.10 -34.62
C LEU A 3 -8.72 -35.60 -34.41
N PHE A 4 -9.83 -35.17 -33.79
CA PHE A 4 -9.96 -33.82 -33.25
C PHE A 4 -9.16 -33.76 -31.94
N SER A 5 -7.98 -33.15 -32.00
CA SER A 5 -7.23 -32.74 -30.82
C SER A 5 -8.08 -31.72 -30.05
N LEU A 6 -8.64 -32.13 -28.91
CA LEU A 6 -9.24 -31.23 -27.93
C LEU A 6 -8.11 -30.40 -27.32
N GLY A 7 -7.72 -29.33 -28.00
CA GLY A 7 -6.86 -28.31 -27.41
C GLY A 7 -7.56 -27.79 -26.17
N SER A 8 -6.98 -28.05 -25.00
CA SER A 8 -7.40 -27.42 -23.76
C SER A 8 -7.33 -25.90 -23.97
N CYS A 9 -8.49 -25.24 -24.09
CA CYS A 9 -8.57 -23.80 -23.88
C CYS A 9 -8.33 -23.57 -22.39
N ILE A 10 -7.06 -23.47 -21.99
CA ILE A 10 -6.74 -22.78 -20.75
C ILE A 10 -7.05 -21.31 -21.05
N LYS A 11 -8.26 -20.90 -20.69
CA LYS A 11 -8.63 -19.49 -20.67
C LYS A 11 -7.73 -18.87 -19.60
N GLU A 12 -6.88 -17.91 -19.99
CA GLU A 12 -6.18 -17.08 -19.02
C GLU A 12 -7.23 -16.52 -18.05
N GLU A 13 -7.00 -16.74 -16.76
CA GLU A 13 -7.86 -16.18 -15.72
C GLU A 13 -7.85 -14.66 -15.86
N ALA A 14 -9.00 -14.01 -15.64
CA ALA A 14 -9.04 -12.56 -15.67
C ALA A 14 -8.11 -12.03 -14.57
N LEU A 15 -7.26 -11.07 -14.92
CA LEU A 15 -6.42 -10.38 -13.94
C LEU A 15 -7.28 -9.77 -12.83
N ASN A 16 -6.73 -9.67 -11.64
CA ASN A 16 -7.46 -9.16 -10.50
C ASN A 16 -7.79 -7.67 -10.70
N MET A 17 -9.07 -7.32 -10.51
CA MET A 17 -9.59 -5.96 -10.64
C MET A 17 -9.58 -5.20 -9.30
N GLU A 18 -9.33 -5.87 -8.18
CA GLU A 18 -9.33 -5.25 -6.86
C GLU A 18 -8.03 -4.48 -6.61
N ALA A 19 -8.14 -3.32 -5.96
CA ALA A 19 -7.03 -2.41 -5.65
C ALA A 19 -7.08 -2.06 -4.16
N ASP A 20 -6.85 -3.05 -3.31
CA ASP A 20 -7.05 -2.96 -1.87
C ASP A 20 -5.75 -3.20 -1.10
N ILE A 21 -5.63 -2.51 0.04
CA ILE A 21 -4.67 -2.87 1.09
C ILE A 21 -5.37 -3.92 1.96
N ILE A 22 -4.78 -5.10 2.12
CA ILE A 22 -5.37 -6.22 2.87
C ILE A 22 -4.73 -6.39 4.25
N ALA A 23 -3.45 -6.05 4.39
CA ALA A 23 -2.74 -6.04 5.66
C ALA A 23 -1.59 -5.04 5.63
N LEU A 24 -1.09 -4.73 6.82
CA LEU A 24 0.07 -3.87 7.02
C LEU A 24 0.92 -4.45 8.14
N HIS A 25 2.21 -4.56 7.87
CA HIS A 25 3.20 -5.10 8.80
C HIS A 25 4.33 -4.11 9.00
N ALA A 26 5.08 -4.26 10.08
CA ALA A 26 6.29 -3.51 10.34
C ALA A 26 7.38 -4.46 10.86
N ASP A 27 8.64 -4.13 10.56
CA ASP A 27 9.79 -4.97 10.94
C ASP A 27 10.04 -4.97 12.46
N GLU A 28 9.65 -3.90 13.15
CA GLU A 28 9.74 -3.74 14.60
C GLU A 28 8.35 -3.73 15.25
N ASP A 29 8.27 -4.07 16.53
CA ASP A 29 7.02 -4.02 17.31
C ASP A 29 6.63 -2.57 17.63
N ILE A 30 6.13 -1.88 16.60
CA ILE A 30 5.76 -0.46 16.65
C ILE A 30 4.26 -0.24 16.87
N PHE A 31 3.43 -1.26 16.67
CA PHE A 31 1.98 -1.12 16.79
C PHE A 31 1.52 -1.44 18.20
N LEU A 32 0.77 -0.52 18.80
CA LEU A 32 0.07 -0.72 20.07
C LEU A 32 -1.14 -1.64 19.91
N LEU A 33 -1.81 -1.54 18.76
CA LEU A 33 -2.96 -2.35 18.36
C LEU A 33 -2.80 -2.75 16.90
N ASN A 34 -3.42 -3.85 16.49
CA ASN A 34 -3.47 -4.23 15.08
C ASN A 34 -3.98 -3.05 14.22
N PRO A 35 -3.33 -2.77 13.07
CA PRO A 35 -3.82 -1.76 12.12
C PRO A 35 -5.29 -2.00 11.78
N VAL A 36 -6.07 -0.92 11.79
CA VAL A 36 -7.47 -0.96 11.36
C VAL A 36 -7.53 -0.53 9.90
N ILE A 37 -7.89 -1.47 9.03
CA ILE A 37 -7.97 -1.26 7.59
C ILE A 37 -9.43 -1.15 7.19
N SER A 38 -9.75 -0.08 6.49
CA SER A 38 -11.05 0.16 5.86
C SER A 38 -10.85 0.38 4.36
N ASN A 39 -11.96 0.53 3.63
CA ASN A 39 -11.93 0.67 2.16
C ASN A 39 -11.02 1.81 1.67
N THR A 40 -10.94 2.94 2.39
CA THR A 40 -10.19 4.13 1.94
C THR A 40 -9.35 4.76 3.05
N GLN A 41 -9.07 4.02 4.12
CA GLN A 41 -8.25 4.53 5.21
C GLN A 41 -7.61 3.36 5.97
N VAL A 42 -6.33 3.54 6.30
CA VAL A 42 -5.59 2.71 7.26
C VAL A 42 -5.30 3.53 8.52
N THR A 43 -5.71 3.03 9.68
CA THR A 43 -5.46 3.68 10.97
C THR A 43 -4.43 2.88 11.76
N LEU A 44 -3.33 3.53 12.15
CA LEU A 44 -2.27 2.94 12.96
C LEU A 44 -2.31 3.48 14.39
N TYR A 45 -2.20 2.57 15.35
CA TYR A 45 -2.01 2.91 16.75
C TYR A 45 -0.55 2.62 17.09
N LEU A 46 0.25 3.65 17.27
CA LEU A 46 1.68 3.51 17.54
C LEU A 46 1.96 3.36 19.05
N GLN A 47 2.99 2.58 19.38
CA GLN A 47 3.51 2.50 20.75
C GLN A 47 3.95 3.91 21.22
N PRO A 48 3.67 4.31 22.47
CA PRO A 48 3.96 5.66 22.96
C PRO A 48 5.47 5.96 23.07
N ASN A 49 6.31 4.93 23.06
CA ASN A 49 7.76 5.02 23.28
C ASN A 49 8.56 4.82 21.99
N ILE A 50 7.98 5.03 20.81
CA ILE A 50 8.75 5.04 19.57
C ILE A 50 9.57 6.33 19.54
N HIS A 51 10.86 6.20 19.84
CA HIS A 51 11.79 7.33 19.86
C HIS A 51 12.47 7.57 18.51
N ASP A 52 12.51 6.55 17.65
CA ASP A 52 13.12 6.62 16.34
C ASP A 52 12.12 6.17 15.26
N LEU A 53 11.53 7.18 14.61
CA LEU A 53 10.49 7.02 13.62
C LEU A 53 11.05 6.70 12.23
N THR A 54 12.38 6.74 12.06
CA THR A 54 13.02 6.24 10.83
C THR A 54 12.87 4.72 10.70
N LYS A 55 12.51 4.04 11.79
CA LYS A 55 12.15 2.62 11.87
C LYS A 55 10.70 2.32 11.52
N LEU A 56 9.90 3.31 11.11
CA LEU A 56 8.56 3.09 10.54
C LEU A 56 8.65 2.48 9.14
N ASN A 57 9.42 1.41 8.99
CA ASN A 57 9.51 0.63 7.76
C ASN A 57 8.32 -0.34 7.76
N MET A 58 7.30 0.01 6.98
CA MET A 58 6.05 -0.75 6.90
C MET A 58 5.94 -1.42 5.54
N THR A 59 5.51 -2.67 5.53
CA THR A 59 5.18 -3.42 4.33
C THR A 59 3.67 -3.55 4.21
N PHE A 60 3.14 -3.23 3.03
CA PHE A 60 1.72 -3.36 2.71
C PHE A 60 1.49 -4.66 1.97
N ASP A 61 0.57 -5.48 2.47
CA ASP A 61 0.01 -6.56 1.67
C ASP A 61 -1.15 -5.98 0.87
N LEU A 62 -1.16 -6.25 -0.43
CA LEU A 62 -2.19 -5.78 -1.35
C LEU A 62 -3.00 -6.97 -1.88
N THR A 63 -4.11 -6.68 -2.53
CA THR A 63 -4.75 -7.66 -3.41
C THR A 63 -3.74 -8.23 -4.41
N PRO A 64 -3.79 -9.54 -4.73
CA PRO A 64 -2.82 -10.16 -5.62
C PRO A 64 -2.66 -9.40 -6.93
N GLY A 65 -1.41 -9.12 -7.31
CA GLY A 65 -1.04 -8.41 -8.53
C GLY A 65 -1.16 -6.88 -8.47
N ALA A 66 -1.77 -6.32 -7.42
CA ALA A 66 -1.86 -4.87 -7.25
C ALA A 66 -0.49 -4.25 -6.90
N SER A 67 -0.38 -2.94 -7.14
CA SER A 67 0.79 -2.12 -6.82
C SER A 67 0.37 -0.90 -5.99
N ILE A 68 1.29 -0.38 -5.17
CA ILE A 68 1.04 0.77 -4.29
C ILE A 68 2.12 1.83 -4.48
N GLU A 69 1.72 3.11 -4.51
CA GLU A 69 2.64 4.23 -4.56
C GLU A 69 2.21 5.36 -3.62
N LEU A 70 3.20 6.02 -3.00
CA LEU A 70 2.97 7.20 -2.18
C LEU A 70 2.64 8.41 -3.07
N LEU A 71 1.53 9.08 -2.81
CA LEU A 71 1.14 10.31 -3.50
C LEU A 71 1.96 11.51 -2.98
N LYS A 72 3.15 11.70 -3.55
CA LYS A 72 4.10 12.75 -3.14
C LYS A 72 3.55 14.16 -3.29
N ASP A 73 2.64 14.39 -4.23
CA ASP A 73 2.01 15.70 -4.44
C ASP A 73 1.11 16.13 -3.26
N SER A 74 0.70 15.18 -2.42
CA SER A 74 -0.02 15.47 -1.17
C SER A 74 0.91 15.89 -0.04
N LEU A 75 2.22 15.70 -0.18
CA LEU A 75 3.20 16.06 0.84
C LEU A 75 3.50 17.57 0.77
N LYS A 76 3.44 18.24 1.92
CA LYS A 76 3.91 19.62 2.04
C LYS A 76 5.43 19.64 2.13
N MET A 77 6.11 19.85 1.01
CA MET A 77 7.58 19.95 0.98
C MET A 77 8.03 21.35 1.47
N PRO A 78 8.78 21.45 2.59
CA PRO A 78 9.37 22.71 2.99
C PRO A 78 10.53 23.07 2.04
N ALA A 79 10.61 24.34 1.63
CA ALA A 79 11.66 24.82 0.74
C ALA A 79 13.07 24.51 1.29
N GLY A 80 13.93 23.92 0.45
CA GLY A 80 15.31 23.59 0.79
C GLY A 80 15.51 22.24 1.50
N THR A 81 14.46 21.43 1.69
CA THR A 81 14.59 20.10 2.31
C THR A 81 15.06 19.07 1.28
N GLN A 82 16.20 18.41 1.56
CA GLN A 82 16.75 17.35 0.70
C GLN A 82 16.39 15.93 1.19
N ASP A 83 16.03 15.79 2.46
CA ASP A 83 15.67 14.49 3.06
C ASP A 83 14.16 14.26 2.96
N MET A 84 13.75 13.50 1.92
CA MET A 84 12.34 13.16 1.69
C MET A 84 11.79 12.21 2.77
N ASN A 85 12.61 11.34 3.35
CA ASN A 85 12.14 10.37 4.35
C ASN A 85 11.69 11.10 5.60
N LYS A 86 12.46 12.11 6.04
CA LYS A 86 12.08 12.96 7.16
C LYS A 86 10.76 13.71 6.91
N VAL A 87 10.57 14.27 5.70
CA VAL A 87 9.33 14.97 5.34
C VAL A 87 8.13 14.02 5.39
N ILE A 88 8.27 12.81 4.84
CA ILE A 88 7.20 11.81 4.82
C ILE A 88 6.83 11.41 6.25
N ILE A 89 7.80 11.14 7.11
CA ILE A 89 7.56 10.77 8.51
C ILE A 89 6.87 11.90 9.27
N ASP A 90 7.35 13.14 9.12
CA ASP A 90 6.75 14.30 9.78
C ASP A 90 5.30 14.53 9.33
N GLU A 91 5.02 14.37 8.03
CA GLU A 91 3.68 14.54 7.47
C GLU A 91 2.76 13.38 7.91
N PHE A 92 3.26 12.15 7.87
CA PHE A 92 2.56 10.95 8.32
C PHE A 92 2.05 11.11 9.76
N LEU A 93 2.88 11.63 10.66
CA LEU A 93 2.51 11.82 12.05
C LEU A 93 1.56 12.99 12.31
N LYS A 94 1.62 14.04 11.48
CA LYS A 94 0.81 15.26 11.67
C LYS A 94 -0.54 15.17 11.00
N ASN A 95 -0.57 14.72 9.75
CA ASN A 95 -1.71 14.82 8.86
C ASN A 95 -2.07 13.48 8.19
N GLY A 96 -1.23 12.46 8.33
CA GLY A 96 -1.30 11.24 7.53
C GLY A 96 -0.69 11.42 6.14
N VAL A 97 -0.58 10.32 5.39
CA VAL A 97 -0.15 10.32 3.99
C VAL A 97 -1.12 9.50 3.16
N TYR A 98 -1.15 9.77 1.86
CA TYR A 98 -2.04 9.08 0.93
C TYR A 98 -1.25 8.17 0.02
N TYR A 99 -1.76 6.96 -0.17
CA TYR A 99 -1.25 6.00 -1.13
C TYR A 99 -2.26 5.79 -2.24
N LYS A 100 -1.78 5.56 -3.46
CA LYS A 100 -2.60 5.06 -4.55
C LYS A 100 -2.30 3.59 -4.77
N VAL A 101 -3.31 2.76 -4.60
CA VAL A 101 -3.28 1.35 -4.97
C VAL A 101 -3.83 1.21 -6.38
N THR A 102 -3.13 0.47 -7.24
CA THR A 102 -3.53 0.19 -8.62
C THR A 102 -3.66 -1.32 -8.77
N SER A 103 -4.82 -1.77 -9.23
CA SER A 103 -5.14 -3.17 -9.55
C SER A 103 -4.14 -3.78 -10.55
N GLU A 104 -4.10 -5.11 -10.59
CA GLU A 104 -3.23 -5.88 -11.49
C GLU A 104 -3.51 -5.58 -12.96
N ASP A 105 -4.79 -5.41 -13.31
CA ASP A 105 -5.21 -5.08 -14.67
C ASP A 105 -5.03 -3.59 -15.04
N HIS A 106 -4.58 -2.78 -14.07
CA HIS A 106 -4.38 -1.33 -14.18
C HIS A 106 -5.63 -0.51 -14.53
N GLN A 107 -6.83 -1.09 -14.49
CA GLN A 107 -8.07 -0.40 -14.82
C GLN A 107 -8.69 0.29 -13.60
N PHE A 108 -8.37 -0.20 -12.40
CA PHE A 108 -8.89 0.34 -11.15
C PHE A 108 -7.78 0.92 -10.28
N THR A 109 -8.04 2.09 -9.72
CA THR A 109 -7.17 2.73 -8.73
C THR A 109 -7.98 3.17 -7.53
N LYS A 110 -7.35 3.15 -6.36
CA LYS A 110 -7.94 3.58 -5.10
C LYS A 110 -6.94 4.42 -4.31
N THR A 111 -7.37 5.58 -3.85
CA THR A 111 -6.60 6.38 -2.90
C THR A 111 -7.00 6.01 -1.48
N THR A 112 -6.01 5.67 -0.67
CA THR A 112 -6.15 5.23 0.73
C THR A 112 -5.29 6.09 1.65
#